data_AF-A0A3C0GLY6-F1
#
_entry.id   AF-A0A3C0GLY6-F1
#
_cell.length_a   1.000
_cell.length_b   1.000
_cell.length_c   1.000
_cell.angle_alpha   90.00
_cell.angle_beta   90.00
_cell.angle_gamma   90.00
#
_symmetry.space_group_name_H-M   'P 1'
#
loop_
_entity.id
_entity.type
_entity.pdbx_description
1 polymer ?
#
loop_
_entity_poly.entity_id
_entity_poly.type
_entity_poly.pdbx_seq_one_letter_code
_entity_poly.pdbx_strand_id
1 'polypeptide(L)'
;MKNILLVSTVLFALMFMSCNDGKKSELGHNEAEGVSKTEAAGEEGHDDEEGHSEEEGVVELTKQQAETIGLEMKPLEERNLGNNIKVTGTLELFPQDKANISPFVGGNVSSIKVVPGDNVSKGQVLAYIEHPDIIAMQQDYQEKNDELVFLKQDFERKQTLYDKGVSSGKEFQMAQSKFRSTTSSVNGLRSQLRLLGINPDKVAEGQIYSAVPITTPISGYVDEVMISLGDYVAQQSKMFSISDNSKIYVNFKVYEKDIKQIKKGQQIYFSTASRPDELL
;
A
#
# COMPACT_ATOMS: atom_id res chain seq x y z
N MET A 1 4.74 -21.13 40.71
CA MET A 1 4.47 -22.42 40.02
C MET A 1 5.03 -22.27 38.61
N LYS A 2 6.32 -22.44 38.32
CA LYS A 2 7.22 -23.62 38.35
C LYS A 2 6.68 -24.81 37.54
N ASN A 3 7.45 -25.14 36.48
CA ASN A 3 7.63 -26.43 35.77
C ASN A 3 7.31 -26.38 34.26
N ILE A 4 7.98 -27.05 33.32
CA ILE A 4 9.36 -27.57 33.12
C ILE A 4 9.37 -28.27 31.74
N LEU A 5 10.55 -28.30 31.11
CA LEU A 5 11.06 -29.05 29.95
C LEU A 5 10.39 -30.35 29.43
N LEU A 6 10.54 -30.60 28.12
CA LEU A 6 11.13 -31.82 27.46
C LEU A 6 11.00 -31.69 25.91
N VAL A 7 12.07 -31.47 25.13
CA VAL A 7 12.97 -32.44 24.45
C VAL A 7 12.25 -33.60 23.74
N SER A 8 12.34 -33.67 22.40
CA SER A 8 12.60 -34.93 21.69
C SER A 8 13.03 -34.69 20.24
N THR A 9 14.32 -34.90 19.99
CA THR A 9 14.93 -35.28 18.71
C THR A 9 14.34 -36.58 18.17
N VAL A 10 13.99 -36.65 16.88
CA VAL A 10 13.95 -37.91 16.13
C VAL A 10 14.60 -37.72 14.77
N LEU A 11 15.72 -38.42 14.66
CA LEU A 11 16.54 -38.74 13.51
C LEU A 11 15.78 -39.76 12.63
N PHE A 12 15.64 -39.51 11.33
CA PHE A 12 15.36 -40.58 10.37
C PHE A 12 16.09 -40.32 9.05
N ALA A 13 17.18 -41.06 8.85
CA ALA A 13 17.82 -41.28 7.58
C ALA A 13 17.21 -42.53 6.93
N LEU A 14 16.90 -42.49 5.63
CA LEU A 14 17.50 -43.40 4.62
C LEU A 14 16.88 -43.24 3.22
N MET A 15 17.78 -43.44 2.25
CA MET A 15 17.67 -43.45 0.80
C MET A 15 16.48 -44.21 0.22
N PHE A 16 16.02 -43.76 -0.97
CA PHE A 16 15.85 -44.66 -2.10
C PHE A 16 16.29 -44.00 -3.41
N MET A 17 17.19 -44.71 -4.07
CA MET A 17 17.65 -44.55 -5.45
C MET A 17 16.68 -45.34 -6.35
N SER A 18 16.20 -44.78 -7.45
CA SER A 18 15.59 -45.57 -8.54
C SER A 18 15.71 -44.82 -9.87
N CYS A 19 16.21 -45.51 -10.89
CA CYS A 19 16.38 -45.05 -12.26
C CYS A 19 15.17 -45.35 -13.15
N ASN A 20 15.10 -44.57 -14.24
CA ASN A 20 14.64 -44.88 -15.61
C ASN A 20 13.12 -44.91 -15.93
N ASP A 21 12.65 -44.08 -16.87
CA ASP A 21 12.37 -44.47 -18.28
C ASP A 21 11.89 -43.24 -19.10
N GLY A 22 12.14 -43.23 -20.42
CA GLY A 22 12.05 -42.04 -21.29
C GLY A 22 10.89 -41.94 -22.27
N LYS A 23 10.87 -40.86 -23.09
CA LYS A 23 10.66 -40.85 -24.56
C LYS A 23 10.52 -39.44 -25.17
N LYS A 24 11.23 -39.27 -26.30
CA LYS A 24 10.91 -38.61 -27.60
C LYS A 24 10.60 -37.10 -27.68
N SER A 25 11.42 -36.40 -28.49
CA SER A 25 10.99 -35.95 -29.84
C SER A 25 12.19 -35.64 -30.77
N GLU A 26 12.25 -36.38 -31.87
CA GLU A 26 12.75 -36.02 -33.21
C GLU A 26 12.00 -34.78 -33.78
N LEU A 27 12.38 -33.97 -34.78
CA LEU A 27 13.26 -34.07 -35.96
C LEU A 27 13.42 -32.63 -36.53
N GLY A 28 14.51 -32.35 -37.28
CA GLY A 28 14.68 -31.13 -38.07
C GLY A 28 16.02 -31.06 -38.81
N HIS A 29 16.05 -31.67 -39.99
CA HIS A 29 17.16 -31.84 -40.95
C HIS A 29 17.88 -30.54 -41.38
N ASN A 30 19.23 -30.57 -41.41
CA ASN A 30 20.16 -30.70 -42.55
C ASN A 30 20.13 -29.60 -43.62
N GLU A 31 21.29 -29.02 -43.90
CA GLU A 31 21.91 -29.05 -45.23
C GLU A 31 23.42 -29.21 -45.08
N ALA A 32 23.98 -30.07 -45.94
CA ALA A 32 25.37 -30.44 -46.07
C ALA A 32 25.78 -30.14 -47.51
N GLU A 33 27.04 -29.79 -47.76
CA GLU A 33 27.81 -30.21 -48.95
C GLU A 33 29.31 -30.07 -48.68
N GLY A 34 30.12 -31.02 -49.19
CA GLY A 34 31.59 -30.81 -49.24
C GLY A 34 32.56 -32.00 -49.20
N VAL A 35 32.08 -33.24 -49.32
CA VAL A 35 32.69 -34.50 -49.84
C VAL A 35 34.21 -34.60 -50.23
N SER A 36 34.87 -35.66 -49.70
CA SER A 36 35.82 -36.63 -50.33
C SER A 36 37.28 -36.19 -50.57
N LYS A 37 38.36 -37.01 -50.48
CA LYS A 37 38.74 -38.41 -50.15
C LYS A 37 40.29 -38.36 -50.06
N THR A 38 41.05 -39.24 -49.40
CA THR A 38 41.45 -40.58 -49.90
C THR A 38 42.42 -41.22 -48.90
N GLU A 39 42.43 -42.55 -48.90
CA GLU A 39 43.09 -43.50 -47.98
C GLU A 39 44.61 -43.70 -48.21
N ALA A 40 45.28 -44.08 -47.11
CA ALA A 40 46.30 -45.13 -46.88
C ALA A 40 47.43 -45.44 -47.89
N ALA A 41 48.67 -45.43 -47.39
CA ALA A 41 49.65 -46.53 -47.45
C ALA A 41 50.83 -46.22 -46.50
N GLY A 42 51.33 -47.23 -45.77
CA GLY A 42 52.32 -47.07 -44.70
C GLY A 42 53.78 -47.34 -45.09
N GLU A 43 54.68 -47.18 -44.11
CA GLU A 43 55.93 -47.94 -43.94
C GLU A 43 56.49 -47.71 -42.53
N GLU A 44 57.30 -48.67 -42.07
CA GLU A 44 57.71 -48.96 -40.69
C GLU A 44 58.78 -48.03 -40.08
N GLY A 45 58.84 -47.97 -38.75
CA GLY A 45 59.99 -47.48 -37.98
C GLY A 45 59.69 -47.35 -36.48
N HIS A 46 60.21 -48.27 -35.67
CA HIS A 46 60.28 -48.20 -34.20
C HIS A 46 61.12 -47.00 -33.75
N ASP A 47 60.69 -46.29 -32.69
CA ASP A 47 61.53 -46.01 -31.52
C ASP A 47 60.66 -45.56 -30.34
N ASP A 48 61.00 -46.07 -29.16
CA ASP A 48 60.35 -45.79 -27.89
C ASP A 48 60.68 -44.35 -27.41
N GLU A 49 59.67 -43.48 -27.30
CA GLU A 49 59.73 -42.33 -26.40
C GLU A 49 58.42 -42.20 -25.61
N GLU A 50 58.55 -42.20 -24.29
CA GLU A 50 57.46 -41.93 -23.35
C GLU A 50 56.85 -40.55 -23.63
N GLY A 51 55.54 -40.53 -23.84
CA GLY A 51 54.81 -39.42 -24.40
C GLY A 51 54.80 -38.15 -23.53
N HIS A 52 55.09 -37.02 -24.17
CA HIS A 52 54.55 -35.73 -23.79
C HIS A 52 53.30 -35.45 -24.63
N SER A 53 52.15 -35.72 -24.03
CA SER A 53 50.88 -35.16 -24.48
C SER A 53 50.93 -33.65 -24.24
N GLU A 54 51.30 -32.87 -25.26
CA GLU A 54 51.05 -31.43 -25.25
C GLU A 54 49.54 -31.21 -25.28
N GLU A 55 48.92 -31.00 -24.12
CA GLU A 55 47.57 -30.45 -24.06
C GLU A 55 47.62 -29.02 -24.61
N GLU A 56 46.92 -28.77 -25.72
CA GLU A 56 46.87 -27.45 -26.35
C GLU A 56 46.42 -26.39 -25.34
N GLY A 57 47.30 -25.41 -25.09
CA GLY A 57 47.03 -24.28 -24.19
C GLY A 57 47.85 -24.25 -22.90
N VAL A 58 48.70 -25.25 -22.64
CA VAL A 58 49.62 -25.25 -21.49
C VAL A 58 51.04 -24.91 -21.95
N VAL A 59 51.64 -23.89 -21.32
CA VAL A 59 53.04 -23.52 -21.56
C VAL A 59 53.88 -24.00 -20.39
N GLU A 60 54.76 -24.96 -20.63
CA GLU A 60 55.72 -25.44 -19.64
C GLU A 60 57.00 -24.59 -19.67
N LEU A 61 57.43 -24.10 -18.51
CA LEU A 61 58.62 -23.27 -18.37
C LEU A 61 59.59 -23.92 -17.38
N THR A 62 60.89 -23.90 -17.72
CA THR A 62 61.93 -24.31 -16.78
C THR A 62 62.14 -23.25 -15.70
N LYS A 63 62.62 -23.65 -14.52
CA LYS A 63 62.85 -22.73 -13.38
C LYS A 63 63.76 -21.55 -13.73
N GLN A 64 64.79 -21.80 -14.55
CA GLN A 64 65.73 -20.76 -15.02
C GLN A 64 65.06 -19.76 -15.98
N GLN A 65 64.15 -20.23 -16.83
CA GLN A 65 63.36 -19.37 -17.72
C GLN A 65 62.38 -18.50 -16.92
N ALA A 66 61.71 -19.08 -15.91
CA ALA A 66 60.78 -18.35 -15.03
C ALA A 66 61.48 -17.25 -14.20
N GLU A 67 62.71 -17.51 -13.72
CA GLU A 67 63.51 -16.51 -12.99
C GLU A 67 64.04 -15.40 -13.91
N THR A 68 64.43 -15.72 -15.15
CA THR A 68 64.95 -14.73 -16.12
C THR A 68 63.87 -13.74 -16.57
N ILE A 69 62.62 -14.19 -16.68
CA ILE A 69 61.47 -13.34 -17.06
C ILE A 69 60.84 -12.62 -15.86
N GLY A 70 61.34 -12.85 -14.63
CA GLY A 70 60.80 -12.21 -13.42
C GLY A 70 59.38 -12.66 -13.07
N LEU A 71 59.06 -13.94 -13.26
CA LEU A 71 57.73 -14.48 -13.01
C LEU A 71 57.42 -14.49 -11.50
N GLU A 72 56.63 -13.52 -11.05
CA GLU A 72 56.12 -13.48 -9.67
C GLU A 72 54.79 -14.23 -9.54
N MET A 73 54.79 -15.34 -8.80
CA MET A 73 53.59 -16.10 -8.48
C MET A 73 53.06 -15.67 -7.11
N LYS A 74 51.78 -15.29 -7.03
CA LYS A 74 51.06 -15.10 -5.77
C LYS A 74 49.97 -16.17 -5.62
N PRO A 75 49.76 -16.71 -4.41
CA PRO A 75 48.66 -17.63 -4.17
C PRO A 75 47.33 -16.93 -4.45
N LEU A 76 46.36 -17.68 -4.98
CA LEU A 76 45.00 -17.19 -5.17
C LEU A 76 44.39 -16.92 -3.78
N GLU A 77 44.21 -15.64 -3.45
CA GLU A 77 43.54 -15.23 -2.22
C GLU A 77 42.08 -14.90 -2.53
N GLU A 78 41.14 -15.60 -1.88
CA GLU A 78 39.76 -15.12 -1.83
C GLU A 78 39.71 -13.83 -1.02
N ARG A 79 39.32 -12.74 -1.66
CA ARG A 79 39.07 -11.45 -1.01
C ARG A 79 37.60 -11.13 -1.03
N ASN A 80 37.12 -10.66 0.10
CA ASN A 80 35.75 -10.18 0.23
C ASN A 80 35.67 -8.80 -0.45
N LEU A 81 35.29 -8.78 -1.73
CA LEU A 81 34.99 -7.55 -2.44
C LEU A 81 33.60 -7.10 -1.99
N GLY A 82 33.51 -5.93 -1.36
CA GLY A 82 32.24 -5.32 -1.01
C GLY A 82 31.46 -5.00 -2.28
N ASN A 83 30.51 -5.87 -2.64
CA ASN A 83 29.67 -5.66 -3.81
C ASN A 83 28.51 -4.74 -3.41
N ASN A 84 28.65 -3.45 -3.73
CA ASN A 84 27.61 -2.47 -3.45
C ASN A 84 26.68 -2.38 -4.66
N ILE A 85 25.41 -2.71 -4.46
CA ILE A 85 24.37 -2.57 -5.49
C ILE A 85 23.84 -1.14 -5.42
N LYS A 86 24.02 -0.38 -6.48
CA LYS A 86 23.46 0.97 -6.60
C LYS A 86 22.07 0.90 -7.19
N VAL A 87 21.10 1.40 -6.45
CA VAL A 87 19.69 1.47 -6.85
C VAL A 87 19.19 2.90 -6.75
N THR A 88 18.25 3.25 -7.60
CA THR A 88 17.53 4.53 -7.52
C THR A 88 16.18 4.31 -6.87
N GLY A 89 15.66 5.34 -6.22
CA GLY A 89 14.38 5.25 -5.52
C GLY A 89 13.69 6.60 -5.38
N THR A 90 12.47 6.57 -4.86
CA THR A 90 11.65 7.75 -4.59
C THR A 90 11.29 7.80 -3.11
N LEU A 91 11.30 8.99 -2.53
CA LEU A 91 10.75 9.23 -1.20
C LEU A 91 9.24 9.35 -1.33
N GLU A 92 8.51 8.50 -0.61
CA GLU A 92 7.06 8.45 -0.65
C GLU A 92 6.49 8.46 0.77
N LEU A 93 5.30 9.04 0.91
CA LEU A 93 4.53 8.99 2.15
C LEU A 93 3.61 7.78 2.12
N PHE A 94 3.27 7.27 3.30
CA PHE A 94 2.25 6.23 3.37
C PHE A 94 0.91 6.80 2.86
N PRO A 95 0.07 5.97 2.20
CA PRO A 95 -1.24 6.41 1.75
C PRO A 95 -2.12 6.99 2.86
N GLN A 96 -1.94 6.51 4.10
CA GLN A 96 -2.65 7.01 5.29
C GLN A 96 -2.18 8.38 5.79
N ASP A 97 -0.98 8.81 5.37
CA ASP A 97 -0.35 10.09 5.74
C ASP A 97 -0.60 11.16 4.66
N LYS A 98 -1.38 10.84 3.63
CA LYS A 98 -1.87 11.77 2.61
C LYS A 98 -3.40 11.79 2.62
N ALA A 99 -3.99 12.97 2.73
CA ALA A 99 -5.44 13.15 2.71
C ALA A 99 -5.86 14.14 1.63
N ASN A 100 -6.75 13.69 0.74
CA ASN A 100 -7.48 14.57 -0.18
C ASN A 100 -8.82 14.92 0.47
N ILE A 101 -9.07 16.21 0.65
CA ILE A 101 -10.30 16.67 1.30
C ILE A 101 -11.29 17.08 0.23
N SER A 102 -12.49 16.53 0.33
CA SER A 102 -13.61 16.82 -0.56
C SER A 102 -14.87 17.02 0.27
N PRO A 103 -15.86 17.79 -0.21
CA PRO A 103 -17.07 18.02 0.54
C PRO A 103 -18.02 16.81 0.40
N PHE A 104 -18.79 16.54 1.45
CA PHE A 104 -19.83 15.50 1.42
C PHE A 104 -21.07 15.95 0.64
N VAL A 105 -21.32 17.26 0.60
CA VAL A 105 -22.44 17.91 -0.10
C VAL A 105 -21.91 19.02 -0.98
N GLY A 106 -22.54 19.24 -2.13
CA GLY A 106 -22.16 20.33 -3.02
C GLY A 106 -22.52 21.68 -2.39
N GLY A 107 -21.75 22.72 -2.68
CA GLY A 107 -21.98 24.04 -2.13
C GLY A 107 -21.02 25.10 -2.65
N ASN A 108 -21.33 26.35 -2.38
CA ASN A 108 -20.45 27.47 -2.68
C ASN A 108 -19.44 27.69 -1.56
N VAL A 109 -18.20 28.01 -1.89
CA VAL A 109 -17.15 28.30 -0.91
C VAL A 109 -17.38 29.68 -0.31
N SER A 110 -17.77 29.71 0.97
CA SER A 110 -18.07 30.94 1.72
C SER A 110 -16.83 31.54 2.38
N SER A 111 -15.87 30.72 2.80
CA SER A 111 -14.55 31.20 3.24
C SER A 111 -13.48 30.12 3.20
N ILE A 112 -12.21 30.53 3.06
CA ILE A 112 -11.02 29.69 3.14
C ILE A 112 -10.17 30.20 4.31
N LYS A 113 -9.72 29.29 5.18
CA LYS A 113 -9.02 29.60 6.44
C LYS A 113 -7.54 29.24 6.46
N VAL A 114 -7.05 28.60 5.39
CA VAL A 114 -5.69 28.08 5.29
C VAL A 114 -5.06 28.44 3.94
N VAL A 115 -3.74 28.50 3.91
CA VAL A 115 -2.95 28.66 2.68
C VAL A 115 -1.97 27.49 2.50
N PRO A 116 -1.46 27.24 1.28
CA PRO A 116 -0.42 26.23 1.07
C PRO A 116 0.80 26.49 1.96
N GLY A 117 1.31 25.43 2.59
CA GLY A 117 2.41 25.46 3.54
C GLY A 117 2.01 25.61 5.01
N ASP A 118 0.76 25.93 5.32
CA ASP A 118 0.29 26.00 6.70
C ASP A 118 0.31 24.63 7.39
N ASN A 119 0.65 24.62 8.69
CA ASN A 119 0.52 23.44 9.54
C ASN A 119 -0.90 23.37 10.12
N VAL A 120 -1.58 22.25 9.91
CA VAL A 120 -2.95 22.01 10.34
C VAL A 120 -3.03 20.80 11.26
N SER A 121 -3.87 20.90 12.28
CA SER A 121 -4.15 19.78 13.20
C SER A 121 -5.38 18.98 12.77
N LYS A 122 -5.44 17.70 13.11
CA LYS A 122 -6.62 16.86 12.90
C LYS A 122 -7.89 17.51 13.48
N GLY A 123 -8.92 17.63 12.65
CA GLY A 123 -10.20 18.26 12.98
C GLY A 123 -10.23 19.78 12.77
N GLN A 124 -9.12 20.40 12.38
CA GLN A 124 -9.07 21.83 12.09
C GLN A 124 -9.91 22.17 10.86
N VAL A 125 -10.61 23.31 10.93
CA VAL A 125 -11.43 23.83 9.83
C VAL A 125 -10.55 24.48 8.77
N LEU A 126 -10.69 24.03 7.52
CA LEU A 126 -9.95 24.52 6.36
C LEU A 126 -10.77 25.55 5.57
N ALA A 127 -12.07 25.31 5.43
CA ALA A 127 -12.99 26.19 4.72
C ALA A 127 -14.43 26.02 5.22
N TYR A 128 -15.30 26.91 4.79
CA TYR A 128 -16.75 26.79 4.96
C TYR A 128 -17.42 26.76 3.60
N ILE A 129 -18.39 25.86 3.44
CA ILE A 129 -19.26 25.81 2.25
C ILE A 129 -20.71 26.07 2.65
N GLU A 130 -21.46 26.72 1.77
CA GLU A 130 -22.88 27.05 1.95
C GLU A 130 -23.71 26.51 0.80
N HIS A 131 -24.91 26.01 1.09
CA HIS A 131 -25.85 25.50 0.10
C HIS A 131 -27.27 25.45 0.68
N PRO A 132 -28.33 25.75 -0.10
CA PRO A 132 -29.71 25.61 0.37
C PRO A 132 -30.07 24.21 0.89
N ASP A 133 -29.50 23.14 0.29
CA ASP A 133 -29.75 21.77 0.73
C ASP A 133 -29.30 21.51 2.18
N ILE A 134 -28.28 22.22 2.66
CA ILE A 134 -27.83 22.15 4.06
C ILE A 134 -28.93 22.63 4.99
N ILE A 135 -29.63 23.71 4.61
CA ILE A 135 -30.75 24.26 5.36
C ILE A 135 -31.94 23.29 5.29
N ALA A 136 -32.26 22.77 4.11
CA ALA A 136 -33.35 21.82 3.93
C ALA A 136 -33.18 20.55 4.78
N MET A 137 -31.97 19.95 4.82
CA MET A 137 -31.70 18.78 5.67
C MET A 137 -31.90 19.05 7.16
N GLN A 138 -31.59 20.26 7.63
CA GLN A 138 -31.81 20.66 9.02
C GLN A 138 -33.30 20.85 9.33
N GLN A 139 -34.05 21.46 8.40
CA GLN A 139 -35.49 21.60 8.51
C GLN A 139 -36.19 20.23 8.54
N ASP A 140 -35.81 19.32 7.65
CA ASP A 140 -36.33 17.96 7.60
C ASP A 140 -36.05 17.20 8.91
N TYR A 141 -34.83 17.33 9.45
CA TYR A 141 -34.49 16.74 10.74
C TYR A 141 -35.34 17.31 11.86
N GLN A 142 -35.51 18.63 11.91
CA GLN A 142 -36.30 19.30 12.94
C GLN A 142 -37.77 18.84 12.89
N GLU A 143 -38.39 18.86 11.71
CA GLU A 143 -39.78 18.41 11.51
C GLU A 143 -39.96 16.95 11.95
N LYS A 144 -39.07 16.05 11.51
CA LYS A 144 -39.16 14.62 11.86
C LYS A 144 -38.88 14.37 13.33
N ASN A 145 -38.01 15.15 13.95
CA ASN A 145 -37.72 15.07 15.37
C ASN A 145 -38.94 15.48 16.21
N ASP A 146 -39.64 16.55 15.81
CA ASP A 146 -40.86 16.99 16.48
C ASP A 146 -42.00 15.98 16.28
N GLU A 147 -42.13 15.41 15.07
CA GLU A 147 -43.06 14.33 14.78
C GLU A 147 -42.76 13.09 15.65
N LEU A 148 -41.48 12.74 15.83
CA LEU A 148 -41.06 11.64 16.68
C LEU A 148 -41.50 11.84 18.14
N VAL A 149 -41.36 13.06 18.68
CA VAL A 149 -41.79 13.38 20.05
C VAL A 149 -43.29 13.14 20.20
N PHE A 150 -44.09 13.62 19.25
CA PHE A 150 -45.54 13.39 19.24
C PHE A 150 -45.89 11.90 19.15
N LEU A 151 -45.30 11.18 18.20
CA LEU A 151 -45.58 9.75 17.99
C LEU A 151 -45.14 8.87 19.16
N LYS A 152 -44.09 9.28 19.89
CA LYS A 152 -43.67 8.62 21.13
C LYS A 152 -44.78 8.67 22.18
N GLN A 153 -45.33 9.85 22.42
CA GLN A 153 -46.42 10.04 23.39
C GLN A 153 -47.69 9.28 22.95
N ASP A 154 -48.01 9.29 21.66
CA ASP A 154 -49.16 8.54 21.14
C ASP A 154 -48.97 7.03 21.31
N PHE A 155 -47.78 6.50 21.00
CA PHE A 155 -47.43 5.10 21.20
C PHE A 155 -47.55 4.70 22.68
N GLU A 156 -46.94 5.46 23.60
CA GLU A 156 -46.99 5.18 25.06
C GLU A 156 -48.44 5.19 25.59
N ARG A 157 -49.26 6.14 25.12
CA ARG A 157 -50.68 6.23 25.45
C ARG A 157 -51.46 5.03 24.90
N LYS A 158 -51.27 4.67 23.64
CA LYS A 158 -51.95 3.53 22.99
C LYS A 158 -51.52 2.19 23.58
N GLN A 159 -50.27 2.06 23.99
CA GLN A 159 -49.77 0.91 24.74
C GLN A 159 -50.52 0.75 26.06
N THR A 160 -50.57 1.81 26.87
CA THR A 160 -51.29 1.79 28.15
C THR A 160 -52.77 1.43 28.00
N LEU A 161 -53.44 1.95 26.96
CA LEU A 161 -54.85 1.64 26.70
C LEU A 161 -55.06 0.21 26.19
N TYR A 162 -54.13 -0.32 25.40
CA TYR A 162 -54.17 -1.70 24.92
C TYR A 162 -53.97 -2.69 26.07
N ASP A 163 -52.99 -2.43 26.95
CA ASP A 163 -52.69 -3.25 28.12
C ASP A 163 -53.88 -3.29 29.12
N LYS A 164 -54.68 -2.22 29.16
CA LYS A 164 -55.92 -2.12 29.94
C LYS A 164 -57.16 -2.67 29.22
N GLY A 165 -57.01 -3.22 28.01
CA GLY A 165 -58.12 -3.76 27.21
C GLY A 165 -59.08 -2.73 26.62
N VAL A 166 -58.69 -1.45 26.56
CA VAL A 166 -59.51 -0.32 26.07
C VAL A 166 -59.28 -0.07 24.57
N SER A 167 -58.05 -0.23 24.09
CA SER A 167 -57.67 0.04 22.69
C SER A 167 -57.65 -1.23 21.85
N SER A 168 -57.93 -1.10 20.54
CA SER A 168 -57.78 -2.21 19.59
C SER A 168 -56.30 -2.54 19.32
N GLY A 169 -55.99 -3.81 19.04
CA GLY A 169 -54.64 -4.23 18.67
C GLY A 169 -54.14 -3.60 17.37
N LYS A 170 -55.05 -3.33 16.41
CA LYS A 170 -54.74 -2.62 15.16
C LYS A 170 -54.21 -1.21 15.42
N GLU A 171 -54.85 -0.46 16.32
CA GLU A 171 -54.41 0.89 16.67
C GLU A 171 -53.03 0.89 17.34
N PHE A 172 -52.80 -0.04 18.27
CA PHE A 172 -51.50 -0.20 18.91
C PHE A 172 -50.40 -0.55 17.90
N GLN A 173 -50.64 -1.53 17.03
CA GLN A 173 -49.70 -1.93 15.97
C GLN A 173 -49.39 -0.78 15.00
N MET A 174 -50.40 0.04 14.66
CA MET A 174 -50.20 1.21 13.81
C MET A 174 -49.35 2.29 14.50
N ALA A 175 -49.65 2.62 15.76
CA ALA A 175 -48.87 3.58 16.53
C ALA A 175 -47.41 3.12 16.69
N GLN A 176 -47.21 1.85 17.02
CA GLN A 176 -45.88 1.25 17.12
C GLN A 176 -45.12 1.34 15.79
N SER A 177 -45.77 1.01 14.68
CA SER A 177 -45.14 1.03 13.35
C SER A 177 -44.73 2.44 12.95
N LYS A 178 -45.60 3.45 13.17
CA LYS A 178 -45.29 4.85 12.91
C LYS A 178 -44.14 5.34 13.76
N PHE A 179 -44.18 5.10 15.07
CA PHE A 179 -43.10 5.48 16.00
C PHE A 179 -41.76 4.87 15.57
N ARG A 180 -41.72 3.57 15.26
CA ARG A 180 -40.49 2.89 14.79
C ARG A 180 -39.99 3.43 13.45
N SER A 181 -40.89 3.70 12.52
CA SER A 181 -40.54 4.26 11.21
C SER A 181 -39.92 5.65 11.35
N THR A 182 -40.59 6.57 12.05
CA THR A 182 -40.10 7.94 12.27
C THR A 182 -38.80 7.95 13.08
N THR A 183 -38.66 7.07 14.07
CA THR A 183 -37.39 6.89 14.80
C THR A 183 -36.24 6.57 13.84
N SER A 184 -36.47 5.70 12.86
CA SER A 184 -35.47 5.31 11.87
C SER A 184 -35.10 6.49 10.96
N SER A 185 -36.10 7.26 10.50
CA SER A 185 -35.87 8.46 9.70
C SER A 185 -35.05 9.51 10.46
N VAL A 186 -35.41 9.80 11.72
CA VAL A 186 -34.67 10.73 12.58
C VAL A 186 -33.24 10.27 12.80
N ASN A 187 -33.00 8.97 13.01
CA ASN A 187 -31.64 8.44 13.15
C ASN A 187 -30.81 8.58 11.86
N GLY A 188 -31.44 8.40 10.69
CA GLY A 188 -30.82 8.63 9.39
C GLY A 188 -30.40 10.09 9.22
N LEU A 189 -31.34 11.02 9.39
CA LEU A 189 -31.11 12.46 9.30
C LEU A 189 -30.06 12.93 10.32
N ARG A 190 -30.11 12.43 11.56
CA ARG A 190 -29.10 12.71 12.60
C ARG A 190 -27.70 12.32 12.15
N SER A 191 -27.57 11.18 11.47
CA SER A 191 -26.28 10.69 10.99
C SER A 191 -25.76 11.53 9.82
N GLN A 192 -26.66 11.97 8.92
CA GLN A 192 -26.32 12.89 7.83
C GLN A 192 -25.82 14.24 8.37
N LEU A 193 -26.52 14.84 9.35
CA LEU A 193 -26.09 16.10 9.96
C LEU A 193 -24.70 15.98 10.62
N ARG A 194 -24.43 14.87 11.32
CA ARG A 194 -23.12 14.62 11.93
C ARG A 194 -22.01 14.49 10.89
N LEU A 195 -22.29 13.90 9.73
CA LEU A 195 -21.32 13.80 8.63
C LEU A 195 -20.92 15.18 8.11
N LEU A 196 -21.85 16.14 8.15
CA LEU A 196 -21.63 17.55 7.81
C LEU A 196 -20.96 18.35 8.94
N GLY A 197 -20.66 17.73 10.08
CA GLY A 197 -20.15 18.43 11.26
C GLY A 197 -21.18 19.32 11.96
N ILE A 198 -22.48 19.18 11.64
CA ILE A 198 -23.57 19.90 12.28
C ILE A 198 -23.99 19.13 13.53
N ASN A 199 -24.14 19.84 14.65
CA ASN A 199 -24.67 19.26 15.88
C ASN A 199 -26.21 19.12 15.78
N PRO A 200 -26.77 17.89 15.73
CA PRO A 200 -28.21 17.69 15.59
C PRO A 200 -29.02 18.20 16.78
N ASP A 201 -28.44 18.21 17.99
CA ASP A 201 -29.15 18.66 19.18
C ASP A 201 -29.41 20.17 19.12
N LYS A 202 -28.47 20.94 18.55
CA LYS A 202 -28.63 22.37 18.29
C LYS A 202 -29.66 22.68 17.22
N VAL A 203 -29.74 21.82 16.20
CA VAL A 203 -30.78 21.93 15.17
C VAL A 203 -32.16 21.65 15.78
N ALA A 204 -32.28 20.65 16.67
CA ALA A 204 -33.52 20.38 17.39
C ALA A 204 -33.96 21.54 18.31
N GLU A 205 -33.01 22.34 18.83
CA GLU A 205 -33.29 23.59 19.56
C GLU A 205 -33.71 24.76 18.64
N GLY A 206 -33.72 24.57 17.31
CA GLY A 206 -34.10 25.58 16.32
C GLY A 206 -32.94 26.39 15.75
N GLN A 207 -31.69 26.01 16.01
CA GLN A 207 -30.52 26.67 15.40
C GLN A 207 -30.25 26.10 14.00
N ILE A 208 -30.34 26.96 12.98
CA ILE A 208 -30.08 26.58 11.58
C ILE A 208 -28.79 27.22 11.09
N TYR A 209 -27.93 26.41 10.50
CA TYR A 209 -26.64 26.83 9.94
C TYR A 209 -26.75 26.93 8.42
N SER A 210 -26.31 28.04 7.84
CA SER A 210 -26.22 28.20 6.38
C SER A 210 -24.93 27.62 5.80
N ALA A 211 -23.89 27.50 6.61
CA ALA A 211 -22.57 27.04 6.22
C ALA A 211 -22.09 25.88 7.07
N VAL A 212 -21.38 24.93 6.45
CA VAL A 212 -20.76 23.78 7.12
C VAL A 212 -19.24 23.83 7.04
N PRO A 213 -18.55 23.41 8.12
CA PRO A 213 -17.09 23.38 8.13
C PRO A 213 -16.55 22.19 7.33
N ILE A 214 -15.55 22.44 6.49
CA ILE A 214 -14.71 21.42 5.89
C ILE A 214 -13.48 21.24 6.77
N THR A 215 -13.27 20.03 7.32
CA THR A 215 -12.21 19.74 8.28
C THR A 215 -11.21 18.72 7.75
N THR A 216 -9.99 18.73 8.30
CA THR A 216 -8.95 17.73 7.97
C THR A 216 -9.05 16.48 8.87
N PRO A 217 -8.95 15.24 8.35
CA PRO A 217 -8.93 14.01 9.13
C PRO A 217 -7.55 13.66 9.69
N ILE A 218 -6.48 14.29 9.19
CA ILE A 218 -5.08 14.10 9.62
C ILE A 218 -4.45 15.44 10.01
N SER A 219 -3.39 15.38 10.81
CA SER A 219 -2.53 16.53 11.06
C SER A 219 -1.40 16.54 10.03
N GLY A 220 -0.88 17.70 9.66
CA GLY A 220 0.19 17.79 8.66
C GLY A 220 0.27 19.18 8.04
N TYR A 221 0.79 19.25 6.82
CA TYR A 221 0.92 20.49 6.07
C TYR A 221 -0.06 20.52 4.90
N VAL A 222 -0.55 21.72 4.59
CA VAL A 222 -1.38 21.94 3.38
C VAL A 222 -0.46 21.94 2.17
N ASP A 223 -0.56 20.93 1.31
CA ASP A 223 0.22 20.88 0.06
C ASP A 223 -0.38 21.84 -0.97
N GLU A 224 -1.69 21.74 -1.18
CA GLU A 224 -2.39 22.42 -2.27
C GLU A 224 -3.81 22.84 -1.84
N VAL A 225 -4.23 24.01 -2.33
CA VAL A 225 -5.59 24.54 -2.23
C VAL A 225 -6.14 24.68 -3.65
N MET A 226 -7.18 23.92 -4.00
CA MET A 226 -7.71 23.80 -5.37
C MET A 226 -9.05 24.54 -5.56
N ILE A 227 -9.36 25.48 -4.68
CA ILE A 227 -10.62 26.20 -4.65
C ILE A 227 -10.38 27.68 -4.47
N SER A 228 -11.31 28.49 -4.97
CA SER A 228 -11.37 29.92 -4.76
C SER A 228 -12.63 30.31 -4.00
N LEU A 229 -12.61 31.50 -3.40
CA LEU A 229 -13.78 32.07 -2.74
C LEU A 229 -14.91 32.27 -3.76
N GLY A 230 -16.12 31.80 -3.44
CA GLY A 230 -17.29 31.87 -4.32
C GLY A 230 -17.46 30.69 -5.29
N ASP A 231 -16.43 29.86 -5.46
CA ASP A 231 -16.51 28.68 -6.34
C ASP A 231 -17.61 27.73 -5.86
N TYR A 232 -18.32 27.13 -6.81
CA TYR A 232 -19.19 26.00 -6.53
C TYR A 232 -18.37 24.70 -6.56
N VAL A 233 -18.32 24.00 -5.44
CA VAL A 233 -17.66 22.70 -5.32
C VAL A 233 -18.71 21.60 -5.33
N ALA A 234 -18.50 20.61 -6.21
CA ALA A 234 -19.36 19.43 -6.28
C ALA A 234 -18.99 18.42 -5.18
N GLN A 235 -19.89 17.47 -4.92
CA GLN A 235 -19.58 16.33 -4.06
C GLN A 235 -18.34 15.60 -4.59
N GLN A 236 -17.45 15.18 -3.68
CA GLN A 236 -16.22 14.43 -4.01
C GLN A 236 -15.17 15.21 -4.81
N SER A 237 -15.39 16.49 -5.17
CA SER A 237 -14.36 17.29 -5.80
C SER A 237 -13.25 17.61 -4.80
N LYS A 238 -11.99 17.39 -5.20
CA LYS A 238 -10.83 17.68 -4.34
C LYS A 238 -10.74 19.19 -4.09
N MET A 239 -10.75 19.58 -2.82
CA MET A 239 -10.62 20.97 -2.35
C MET A 239 -9.22 21.25 -1.81
N PHE A 240 -8.70 20.31 -1.02
CA PHE A 240 -7.41 20.43 -0.35
C PHE A 240 -6.61 19.13 -0.46
N SER A 241 -5.28 19.26 -0.42
CA SER A 241 -4.34 18.16 -0.23
C SER A 241 -3.55 18.42 1.04
N ILE A 242 -3.54 17.46 1.97
CA ILE A 242 -2.78 17.53 3.21
C ILE A 242 -1.84 16.33 3.27
N SER A 243 -0.60 16.58 3.68
CA SER A 243 0.41 15.54 3.88
C SER A 243 1.09 15.63 5.24
N ASP A 244 1.27 14.48 5.88
CA ASP A 244 2.12 14.33 7.07
C ASP A 244 3.49 13.77 6.66
N ASN A 245 4.52 14.63 6.71
CA ASN A 245 5.89 14.28 6.36
C ASN A 245 6.69 13.70 7.54
N SER A 246 6.06 13.38 8.68
CA SER A 246 6.75 12.84 9.86
C SER A 246 7.32 11.43 9.66
N LYS A 247 6.70 10.63 8.77
CA LYS A 247 7.13 9.28 8.42
C LYS A 247 7.20 9.14 6.91
N ILE A 248 8.41 9.01 6.40
CA ILE A 248 8.69 8.86 4.97
C ILE A 248 9.36 7.50 4.78
N TYR A 249 9.00 6.78 3.71
CA TYR A 249 9.73 5.60 3.28
C TYR A 249 10.40 5.84 1.94
N VAL A 250 11.50 5.14 1.71
CA VAL A 250 12.20 5.17 0.43
C VAL A 250 11.84 3.91 -0.35
N ASN A 251 11.29 4.10 -1.54
CA ASN A 251 10.92 3.02 -2.45
C ASN A 251 12.04 2.84 -3.47
N PHE A 252 12.83 1.78 -3.35
CA PHE A 252 13.95 1.49 -4.26
C PHE A 252 13.51 0.61 -5.43
N LYS A 253 13.95 0.95 -6.64
CA LYS A 253 13.79 0.13 -7.84
C LYS A 253 15.01 -0.75 -8.00
N VAL A 254 14.81 -2.05 -7.80
CA VAL A 254 15.86 -3.07 -7.93
C VAL A 254 15.66 -3.83 -9.24
N TYR A 255 16.72 -4.00 -10.02
CA TYR A 255 16.68 -4.83 -11.22
C TYR A 255 16.60 -6.31 -10.86
N GLU A 256 15.91 -7.10 -11.68
CA GLU A 256 15.71 -8.53 -11.45
C GLU A 256 17.03 -9.31 -11.26
N LYS A 257 18.08 -8.94 -12.00
CA LYS A 257 19.42 -9.53 -11.86
C LYS A 257 20.00 -9.41 -10.44
N ASP A 258 19.60 -8.38 -9.70
CA ASP A 258 20.14 -8.04 -8.38
C ASP A 258 19.24 -8.53 -7.24
N ILE A 259 18.01 -9.01 -7.53
CA ILE A 259 17.01 -9.36 -6.51
C ILE A 259 17.49 -10.46 -5.56
N LYS A 260 18.30 -11.42 -6.04
CA LYS A 260 18.84 -12.53 -5.24
C LYS A 260 19.78 -12.05 -4.12
N GLN A 261 20.36 -10.86 -4.29
CA GLN A 261 21.31 -10.28 -3.34
C GLN A 261 20.60 -9.40 -2.29
N ILE A 262 19.30 -9.11 -2.46
CA ILE A 262 18.52 -8.27 -1.53
C ILE A 262 17.88 -9.11 -0.43
N LYS A 263 18.04 -8.68 0.82
CA LYS A 263 17.51 -9.37 2.02
C LYS A 263 16.93 -8.35 3.01
N LYS A 264 15.89 -8.76 3.74
CA LYS A 264 15.34 -7.95 4.83
C LYS A 264 16.39 -7.71 5.92
N GLY A 265 16.49 -6.47 6.39
CA GLY A 265 17.45 -6.08 7.44
C GLY A 265 18.84 -5.69 6.94
N GLN A 266 19.05 -5.59 5.62
CA GLN A 266 20.28 -5.04 5.07
C GLN A 266 20.44 -3.57 5.45
N GLN A 267 21.67 -3.19 5.80
CA GLN A 267 22.03 -1.79 5.94
C GLN A 267 22.05 -1.15 4.56
N ILE A 268 21.41 0.00 4.46
CA ILE A 268 21.38 0.82 3.26
C ILE A 268 22.03 2.16 3.58
N TYR A 269 22.69 2.72 2.59
CA TYR A 269 23.18 4.10 2.61
C TYR A 269 22.54 4.78 1.42
N PHE A 270 21.88 5.90 1.63
CA PHE A 270 21.28 6.65 0.54
C PHE A 270 21.60 8.13 0.67
N SER A 271 21.71 8.81 -0.47
CA SER A 271 21.78 10.26 -0.53
C SER A 271 20.54 10.79 -1.26
N THR A 272 20.14 12.02 -0.93
CA THR A 272 19.05 12.70 -1.61
C THR A 272 19.61 13.67 -2.64
N ALA A 273 18.82 14.01 -3.66
CA ALA A 273 19.24 15.02 -4.65
C ALA A 273 19.54 16.40 -4.00
N SER A 274 18.89 16.71 -2.88
CA SER A 274 19.15 17.92 -2.11
C SER A 274 20.47 17.89 -1.33
N ARG A 275 21.03 16.70 -1.07
CA ARG A 275 22.24 16.48 -0.26
C ARG A 275 23.05 15.29 -0.84
N PRO A 276 23.74 15.49 -1.98
CA PRO A 276 24.40 14.40 -2.69
C PRO A 276 25.61 13.81 -1.95
N ASP A 277 26.28 14.62 -1.12
CA ASP A 277 27.52 14.25 -0.43
C ASP A 277 27.30 13.73 1.01
N GLU A 278 26.04 13.66 1.46
CA GLU A 278 25.67 13.15 2.77
C GLU A 278 25.02 11.76 2.62
N LEU A 279 25.68 10.73 3.14
CA LEU A 279 25.10 9.39 3.23
C LEU A 279 24.27 9.29 4.51
N LEU A 280 22.97 9.09 4.34
CA LEU A 280 21.98 8.84 5.39
C LEU A 280 21.74 7.34 5.58
#